data_AF-A0A2T3YZY4-F1
#
_entry.id   AF-A0A2T3YZY4-F1
#
_cell.length_a   1.000
_cell.length_b   1.000
_cell.length_c   1.000
_cell.angle_alpha   90.00
_cell.angle_beta   90.00
_cell.angle_gamma   90.00
#
_symmetry.space_group_name_H-M   'P 1'
#
loop_
_entity.id
_entity.type
_entity.pdbx_description
1 polymer ?
#
loop_
_entity_poly.entity_id
_entity_poly.type
_entity_poly.pdbx_seq_one_letter_code
_entity_poly.pdbx_strand_id
1 'polypeptide(L)'
;MSQENTIIDTNSKGGSMADFVFDESLIEWTVPKADWLRIHDKHFDGIGTSAFVFDAQNRVLLVQRAAHDSMPNLWEAPGGAVDAGDVSILHGCARELREEVGLVTRRMKRLVTEGKGGEKWSVFTNRTGTKIICGFGFEVEVEEGAQVVLDENEHQAWVWAGEEEVREERMRDGKGIALTGMMMRSKLLEAFRLRREAGESV
;
A
#
# COMPACT_ATOMS: atom_id res chain seq x y z
N MET A 1 31.92 -25.01 -25.05
CA MET A 1 30.50 -25.24 -25.40
C MET A 1 29.80 -23.91 -25.19
N SER A 2 29.51 -23.23 -26.31
CA SER A 2 28.86 -21.92 -26.37
C SER A 2 27.37 -22.07 -26.05
N GLN A 3 26.87 -21.34 -25.07
CA GLN A 3 25.44 -21.16 -24.88
C GLN A 3 25.04 -19.80 -25.43
N GLU A 4 24.05 -19.83 -26.32
CA GLU A 4 23.54 -18.72 -27.10
C GLU A 4 22.76 -17.72 -26.23
N ASN A 5 22.91 -16.43 -26.56
CA ASN A 5 22.07 -15.36 -26.01
C ASN A 5 20.67 -15.47 -26.61
N THR A 6 19.67 -15.80 -25.80
CA THR A 6 18.27 -15.65 -26.18
C THR A 6 17.89 -14.18 -26.13
N ILE A 7 17.67 -13.58 -27.30
CA ILE A 7 17.04 -12.27 -27.46
C ILE A 7 15.56 -12.43 -27.11
N ILE A 8 15.10 -11.75 -26.07
CA ILE A 8 13.68 -11.68 -25.72
C ILE A 8 13.07 -10.51 -26.50
N ASP A 9 12.13 -10.85 -27.37
CA ASP A 9 11.33 -9.91 -28.15
C ASP A 9 10.43 -9.07 -27.23
N THR A 10 10.66 -7.75 -27.18
CA THR A 10 9.95 -6.81 -26.29
C THR A 10 8.67 -6.24 -26.91
N ASN A 11 8.09 -6.90 -27.92
CA ASN A 11 6.91 -6.40 -28.62
C ASN A 11 5.67 -7.29 -28.43
N SER A 12 5.18 -7.33 -27.20
CA SER A 12 3.83 -7.81 -26.86
C SER A 12 3.05 -6.68 -26.19
N LYS A 13 2.41 -5.85 -27.00
CA LYS A 13 1.35 -4.94 -26.55
C LYS A 13 0.13 -5.77 -26.13
N GLY A 14 -0.03 -5.96 -24.82
CA GLY A 14 -1.14 -6.68 -24.22
C GLY A 14 -0.70 -7.37 -22.92
N GLY A 15 -0.22 -6.59 -21.94
CA GLY A 15 0.09 -7.13 -20.62
C GLY A 15 -1.19 -7.56 -19.92
N SER A 16 -1.29 -8.83 -19.52
CA SER A 16 -2.33 -9.29 -18.60
C SER A 16 -2.13 -8.51 -17.29
N MET A 17 -3.15 -7.74 -16.90
CA MET A 17 -3.14 -6.96 -15.68
C MET A 17 -3.40 -7.90 -14.49
N ALA A 18 -2.37 -8.11 -13.67
CA ALA A 18 -2.29 -8.90 -12.44
C ALA A 18 -3.61 -9.57 -11.93
N ASP A 19 -3.72 -10.88 -12.14
CA ASP A 19 -4.74 -11.76 -11.54
C ASP A 19 -4.39 -12.04 -10.07
N PHE A 20 -4.58 -11.07 -9.17
CA PHE A 20 -4.54 -11.36 -7.72
C PHE A 20 -5.90 -11.88 -7.24
N VAL A 21 -5.88 -12.75 -6.23
CA VAL A 21 -7.11 -13.15 -5.51
C VAL A 21 -7.43 -12.14 -4.41
N PHE A 22 -8.68 -12.04 -3.99
CA PHE A 22 -9.07 -11.21 -2.86
C PHE A 22 -10.02 -11.96 -1.94
N ASP A 23 -10.02 -11.60 -0.67
CA ASP A 23 -10.98 -12.12 0.31
C ASP A 23 -12.38 -11.53 0.07
N GLU A 24 -13.44 -12.33 0.24
CA GLU A 24 -14.83 -11.90 -0.02
C GLU A 24 -15.22 -10.67 0.79
N SER A 25 -14.63 -10.47 1.97
CA SER A 25 -14.81 -9.27 2.78
C SER A 25 -14.43 -7.96 2.07
N LEU A 26 -13.67 -8.04 0.96
CA LEU A 26 -13.22 -6.92 0.15
C LEU A 26 -14.06 -6.66 -1.12
N ILE A 27 -15.18 -7.37 -1.31
CA ILE A 27 -16.02 -7.25 -2.52
C ILE A 27 -16.44 -5.80 -2.81
N GLU A 28 -16.64 -4.99 -1.77
CA GLU A 28 -17.02 -3.56 -1.87
C GLU A 28 -16.01 -2.74 -2.69
N TRP A 29 -14.71 -3.08 -2.66
CA TRP A 29 -13.64 -2.34 -3.34
C TRP A 29 -13.27 -2.91 -4.72
N THR A 30 -14.05 -3.86 -5.23
CA THR A 30 -13.83 -4.50 -6.54
C THR A 30 -14.44 -3.71 -7.71
N VAL A 31 -14.87 -2.47 -7.47
CA VAL A 31 -15.44 -1.56 -8.46
C VAL A 31 -14.50 -0.36 -8.75
N PRO A 32 -14.61 0.30 -9.91
CA PRO A 32 -13.91 1.55 -10.19
C PRO A 32 -14.18 2.63 -9.14
N LYS A 33 -13.23 3.54 -8.90
CA LYS A 33 -13.36 4.58 -7.87
C LYS A 33 -14.62 5.45 -8.05
N ALA A 34 -15.00 5.76 -9.29
CA ALA A 34 -16.18 6.57 -9.58
C ALA A 34 -17.47 5.85 -9.19
N ASP A 35 -17.52 4.53 -9.40
CA ASP A 35 -18.65 3.71 -8.99
C ASP A 35 -18.72 3.58 -7.48
N TRP A 36 -17.59 3.38 -6.79
CA TRP A 36 -17.57 3.33 -5.33
C TRP A 36 -18.12 4.63 -4.72
N LEU A 37 -17.66 5.79 -5.19
CA LEU A 37 -18.15 7.10 -4.72
C LEU A 37 -19.66 7.26 -4.94
N ARG A 38 -20.15 6.86 -6.12
CA ARG A 38 -21.58 6.92 -6.47
C ARG A 38 -22.43 5.98 -5.62
N ILE A 39 -21.98 4.74 -5.42
CA ILE A 39 -22.70 3.71 -4.64
C ILE A 39 -22.84 4.15 -3.16
N HIS A 40 -21.83 4.82 -2.62
CA HIS A 40 -21.78 5.24 -1.23
C HIS A 40 -22.23 6.68 -0.97
N ASP A 41 -22.76 7.35 -2.01
CA ASP A 41 -23.21 8.75 -1.97
C ASP A 41 -22.14 9.70 -1.39
N LYS A 42 -20.92 9.60 -1.92
CA LYS A 42 -19.75 10.39 -1.51
C LYS A 42 -19.29 11.33 -2.61
N HIS A 43 -18.82 12.51 -2.20
CA HIS A 43 -18.37 13.58 -3.10
C HIS A 43 -16.90 13.96 -2.86
N PHE A 44 -16.06 12.99 -2.54
CA PHE A 44 -14.61 13.21 -2.42
C PHE A 44 -13.99 13.50 -3.79
N ASP A 45 -12.93 14.31 -3.82
CA ASP A 45 -12.20 14.67 -5.05
C ASP A 45 -11.33 13.51 -5.59
N GLY A 46 -11.09 12.49 -4.76
CA GLY A 46 -10.31 11.32 -5.13
C GLY A 46 -10.35 10.21 -4.10
N ILE A 47 -9.80 9.06 -4.49
CA ILE A 47 -9.57 7.90 -3.62
C ILE A 47 -8.07 7.62 -3.60
N GLY A 48 -7.51 7.43 -2.42
CA GLY A 48 -6.14 6.95 -2.22
C GLY A 48 -6.14 5.58 -1.53
N THR A 49 -5.06 4.83 -1.72
CA THR A 49 -4.88 3.50 -1.13
C THR A 49 -3.54 3.36 -0.45
N SER A 50 -3.46 2.53 0.59
CA SER A 50 -2.19 2.09 1.20
C SER A 50 -2.15 0.57 1.33
N ALA A 51 -1.00 -0.02 1.00
CA ALA A 51 -0.74 -1.44 1.04
C ALA A 51 0.11 -1.82 2.28
N PHE A 52 -0.50 -2.55 3.21
CA PHE A 52 0.18 -3.08 4.39
C PHE A 52 0.71 -4.48 4.07
N VAL A 53 1.98 -4.53 3.65
CA VAL A 53 2.70 -5.78 3.37
C VAL A 53 3.48 -6.19 4.59
N PHE A 54 3.40 -7.47 4.98
CA PHE A 54 4.15 -8.03 6.10
C PHE A 54 5.13 -9.10 5.62
N ASP A 55 6.31 -9.12 6.23
CA ASP A 55 7.27 -10.21 6.03
C ASP A 55 6.98 -11.41 6.95
N ALA A 56 7.78 -12.47 6.79
CA ALA A 56 7.66 -13.69 7.60
C ALA A 56 8.01 -13.49 9.08
N GLN A 57 8.58 -12.35 9.49
CA GLN A 57 8.85 -11.99 10.88
C GLN A 57 7.77 -11.04 11.43
N ASN A 58 6.63 -10.92 10.74
CA ASN A 58 5.54 -10.04 11.12
C ASN A 58 6.02 -8.58 11.27
N ARG A 59 6.87 -8.11 10.35
CA ARG A 59 7.28 -6.70 10.23
C ARG A 59 6.59 -6.11 9.01
N VAL A 60 6.15 -4.86 9.09
CA VAL A 60 5.46 -4.15 8.00
C VAL A 60 6.46 -3.39 7.13
N LEU A 61 6.25 -3.41 5.82
CA LEU A 61 7.04 -2.60 4.88
C LEU A 61 6.68 -1.13 5.05
N LEU A 62 7.71 -0.31 5.28
CA LEU A 62 7.61 1.15 5.21
C LEU A 62 8.59 1.68 4.16
N VAL A 63 8.16 2.70 3.45
CA VAL A 63 8.97 3.48 2.50
C VAL A 63 9.15 4.90 3.00
N GLN A 64 10.29 5.48 2.67
CA GLN A 64 10.60 6.87 2.98
C GLN A 64 10.40 7.73 1.75
N ARG A 65 9.52 8.73 1.87
CA ARG A 65 9.24 9.71 0.81
C ARG A 65 10.51 10.44 0.40
N ALA A 66 10.70 10.61 -0.91
CA ALA A 66 11.84 11.31 -1.48
C ALA A 66 11.94 12.75 -0.95
N ALA A 67 13.17 13.25 -0.82
CA ALA A 67 13.43 14.58 -0.26
C ALA A 67 12.79 15.75 -1.03
N HIS A 68 12.41 15.54 -2.29
CA HIS A 68 11.81 16.54 -3.16
C HIS A 68 10.28 16.44 -3.28
N ASP A 69 9.67 15.47 -2.59
CA ASP A 69 8.24 15.25 -2.61
C ASP A 69 7.50 16.01 -1.49
N SER A 70 6.17 15.94 -1.43
CA SER A 70 5.40 16.35 -0.25
C SER A 70 5.90 15.61 0.99
N MET A 71 5.82 16.26 2.15
CA MET A 71 6.12 15.62 3.43
C MET A 71 7.46 14.84 3.40
N PRO A 72 8.54 15.50 2.96
CA PRO A 72 9.78 14.83 2.57
C PRO A 72 10.42 14.13 3.77
N ASN A 73 11.08 12.99 3.52
CA ASN A 73 11.79 12.18 4.51
C ASN A 73 10.91 11.51 5.58
N LEU A 74 9.58 11.65 5.50
CA LEU A 74 8.65 10.90 6.36
C LEU A 74 8.42 9.50 5.82
N TRP A 75 7.98 8.62 6.71
CA TRP A 75 7.78 7.20 6.46
C TRP A 75 6.30 6.83 6.38
N GLU A 76 5.96 5.90 5.50
CA GLU A 76 4.60 5.40 5.32
C GLU A 76 4.55 4.01 4.71
N ALA A 77 3.37 3.39 4.72
CA ALA A 77 3.11 2.23 3.89
C ALA A 77 3.02 2.66 2.40
N PRO A 78 3.52 1.85 1.45
CA PRO A 78 3.40 2.14 0.02
C PRO A 78 1.94 2.41 -0.38
N GLY A 79 1.74 3.29 -1.33
CA GLY A 79 0.44 3.55 -1.93
C GLY A 79 0.21 4.99 -2.36
N GLY A 80 -0.66 5.13 -3.36
CA GLY A 80 -0.96 6.41 -3.99
C GLY A 80 -2.44 6.57 -4.33
N ALA A 81 -2.71 7.37 -5.36
CA ALA A 81 -4.05 7.67 -5.80
C ALA A 81 -4.59 6.55 -6.70
N VAL A 82 -5.83 6.12 -6.49
CA VAL A 82 -6.50 5.26 -7.47
C VAL A 82 -6.76 6.11 -8.71
N ASP A 83 -6.37 5.61 -9.88
CA ASP A 83 -6.53 6.28 -11.17
C ASP A 83 -7.93 6.10 -11.75
N ALA A 84 -8.29 6.94 -12.71
CA ALA A 84 -9.57 6.82 -13.41
C ALA A 84 -9.63 5.58 -14.32
N GLY A 85 -8.48 5.09 -14.77
CA GLY A 85 -8.35 3.89 -15.60
C GLY A 85 -8.20 2.59 -14.81
N ASP A 86 -8.05 2.65 -13.48
CA ASP A 86 -7.93 1.44 -12.67
C ASP A 86 -9.26 0.67 -12.69
N VAL A 87 -9.17 -0.64 -12.98
CA VAL A 87 -10.32 -1.55 -13.07
C VAL A 87 -11.11 -1.56 -11.75
N SER A 88 -10.43 -1.45 -10.62
CA SER A 88 -11.05 -1.27 -9.31
C SER A 88 -10.11 -0.57 -8.33
N ILE A 89 -10.64 -0.20 -7.15
CA ILE A 89 -9.82 0.33 -6.04
C ILE A 89 -8.72 -0.66 -5.65
N LEU A 90 -9.03 -1.96 -5.60
CA LEU A 90 -8.01 -2.99 -5.33
C LEU A 90 -6.92 -3.02 -6.42
N HIS A 91 -7.28 -2.84 -7.70
CA HIS A 91 -6.29 -2.78 -8.77
C HIS A 91 -5.40 -1.54 -8.66
N GLY A 92 -5.96 -0.39 -8.25
CA GLY A 92 -5.15 0.80 -7.94
C GLY A 92 -4.13 0.54 -6.84
N CYS A 93 -4.55 -0.09 -5.74
CA CYS A 93 -3.64 -0.50 -4.66
C CYS A 93 -2.51 -1.43 -5.16
N ALA A 94 -2.85 -2.43 -5.97
CA ALA A 94 -1.88 -3.37 -6.53
C ALA A 94 -0.92 -2.70 -7.52
N ARG A 95 -1.41 -1.74 -8.32
CA ARG A 95 -0.60 -0.95 -9.26
C ARG A 95 0.42 -0.10 -8.50
N GLU A 96 -0.03 0.68 -7.53
CA GLU A 96 0.86 1.54 -6.73
C GLU A 96 1.94 0.72 -6.02
N LEU A 97 1.56 -0.41 -5.40
CA LEU A 97 2.53 -1.30 -4.76
C LEU A 97 3.59 -1.82 -5.76
N ARG A 98 3.19 -2.13 -7.00
CA ARG A 98 4.12 -2.58 -8.04
C ARG A 98 5.01 -1.44 -8.55
N GLU A 99 4.46 -0.26 -8.75
CA GLU A 99 5.17 0.92 -9.28
C GLU A 99 6.17 1.46 -8.27
N GLU A 100 5.76 1.65 -7.01
CA GLU A 100 6.57 2.28 -5.97
C GLU A 100 7.65 1.36 -5.38
N VAL A 101 7.37 0.06 -5.26
CA VAL A 101 8.24 -0.89 -4.53
C VAL A 101 8.52 -2.20 -5.26
N GLY A 102 8.05 -2.35 -6.51
CA GLY A 102 8.34 -3.51 -7.35
C GLY A 102 7.66 -4.81 -6.92
N LEU A 103 6.80 -4.78 -5.89
CA LEU A 103 6.16 -5.98 -5.34
C LEU A 103 4.87 -6.31 -6.10
N VAL A 104 4.74 -7.56 -6.54
CA VAL A 104 3.53 -8.05 -7.22
C VAL A 104 2.56 -8.61 -6.20
N THR A 105 1.32 -8.11 -6.24
CA THR A 105 0.25 -8.57 -5.35
C THR A 105 -0.18 -10.00 -5.70
N ARG A 106 -0.21 -10.88 -4.70
CA ARG A 106 -0.75 -12.24 -4.79
C ARG A 106 -2.17 -12.31 -4.24
N ARG A 107 -2.41 -11.68 -3.08
CA ARG A 107 -3.73 -11.67 -2.42
C ARG A 107 -4.01 -10.37 -1.67
N MET A 108 -5.19 -9.78 -1.89
CA MET A 108 -5.76 -8.76 -1.01
C MET A 108 -6.51 -9.44 0.13
N LYS A 109 -6.06 -9.27 1.39
CA LYS A 109 -6.57 -10.06 2.51
C LYS A 109 -7.72 -9.40 3.26
N ARG A 110 -7.55 -8.16 3.71
CA ARG A 110 -8.55 -7.47 4.55
C ARG A 110 -8.38 -5.95 4.51
N LEU A 111 -9.43 -5.24 4.90
CA LEU A 111 -9.41 -3.80 5.10
C LEU A 111 -8.69 -3.45 6.40
N VAL A 112 -7.89 -2.39 6.37
CA VAL A 112 -7.21 -1.78 7.51
C VAL A 112 -7.78 -0.38 7.75
N THR A 113 -8.56 -0.24 8.83
CA THR A 113 -9.15 1.02 9.29
C THR A 113 -8.18 1.80 10.17
N GLU A 114 -8.58 2.97 10.67
CA GLU A 114 -7.78 3.76 11.64
C GLU A 114 -7.88 3.22 13.09
N GLY A 115 -8.44 2.03 13.28
CA GLY A 115 -8.63 1.43 14.58
C GLY A 115 -9.90 0.59 14.68
N LYS A 116 -10.03 -0.15 15.79
CA LYS A 116 -11.18 -1.00 16.07
C LYS A 116 -12.50 -0.21 16.04
N GLY A 117 -13.40 -0.61 15.14
CA GLY A 117 -14.71 0.04 14.97
C GLY A 117 -14.64 1.41 14.30
N GLY A 118 -13.49 1.80 13.74
CA GLY A 118 -13.36 3.00 12.93
C GLY A 118 -14.12 2.90 11.60
N GLU A 119 -14.30 4.05 10.97
CA GLU A 119 -14.85 4.14 9.61
C GLU A 119 -14.05 3.29 8.62
N LYS A 120 -14.71 2.82 7.57
CA LYS A 120 -14.08 2.03 6.50
C LYS A 120 -13.08 2.84 5.66
N TRP A 121 -13.13 4.17 5.76
CA TRP A 121 -12.24 5.07 5.04
C TRP A 121 -11.63 6.12 5.98
N SER A 122 -10.52 6.67 5.52
CA SER A 122 -9.87 7.86 6.08
C SER A 122 -10.21 9.08 5.25
N VAL A 123 -10.13 10.28 5.84
CA VAL A 123 -10.29 11.54 5.11
C VAL A 123 -9.06 12.40 5.31
N PHE A 124 -8.42 12.78 4.22
CA PHE A 124 -7.27 13.68 4.22
C PHE A 124 -7.32 14.61 3.02
N THR A 125 -6.37 15.54 2.92
CA THR A 125 -6.28 16.44 1.76
C THR A 125 -5.05 16.15 0.93
N ASN A 126 -5.10 16.51 -0.36
CA ASN A 126 -3.90 16.47 -1.19
C ASN A 126 -2.84 17.48 -0.67
N ARG A 127 -1.63 17.44 -1.25
CA ARG A 127 -0.51 18.33 -0.87
C ARG A 127 -0.88 19.82 -0.77
N THR A 128 -1.75 20.31 -1.65
CA THR A 128 -2.15 21.73 -1.70
C THR A 128 -3.32 22.07 -0.76
N GLY A 129 -3.93 21.08 -0.10
CA GLY A 129 -5.12 21.27 0.74
C GLY A 129 -6.41 21.57 -0.05
N THR A 130 -6.37 21.47 -1.39
CA THR A 130 -7.47 21.91 -2.27
C THR A 130 -8.40 20.78 -2.67
N LYS A 131 -7.98 19.52 -2.45
CA LYS A 131 -8.77 18.32 -2.73
C LYS A 131 -8.94 17.49 -1.48
N ILE A 132 -10.14 16.99 -1.24
CA ILE A 132 -10.49 16.08 -0.14
C ILE A 132 -10.46 14.64 -0.69
N ILE A 133 -9.64 13.79 -0.08
CA ILE A 133 -9.36 12.43 -0.52
C ILE A 133 -9.92 11.42 0.49
N CYS A 134 -10.54 10.37 -0.05
CA CYS A 134 -10.97 9.18 0.68
C CYS A 134 -9.87 8.12 0.67
N GLY A 135 -9.36 7.72 1.84
CA GLY A 135 -8.28 6.73 1.94
C GLY A 135 -8.75 5.33 2.33
N PHE A 136 -8.32 4.30 1.60
CA PHE A 136 -8.47 2.90 2.01
C PHE A 136 -7.12 2.26 2.33
N GLY A 137 -7.11 1.36 3.30
CA GLY A 137 -5.93 0.57 3.65
C GLY A 137 -6.21 -0.91 3.45
N PHE A 138 -5.28 -1.66 2.86
CA PHE A 138 -5.45 -3.10 2.65
C PHE A 138 -4.23 -3.87 3.15
N GLU A 139 -4.43 -4.98 3.85
CA GLU A 139 -3.36 -5.96 4.06
C GLU A 139 -3.17 -6.77 2.78
N VAL A 140 -1.93 -6.86 2.31
CA VAL A 140 -1.58 -7.44 1.02
C VAL A 140 -0.53 -8.54 1.18
N GLU A 141 -0.80 -9.72 0.63
CA GLU A 141 0.21 -10.76 0.39
C GLU A 141 0.80 -10.55 -1.00
N VAL A 142 2.13 -10.60 -1.07
CA VAL A 142 2.89 -10.46 -2.31
C VAL A 142 3.44 -11.82 -2.76
N GLU A 143 3.91 -11.91 -4.01
CA GLU A 143 4.56 -13.13 -4.51
C GLU A 143 5.79 -13.52 -3.67
N GLU A 144 6.01 -14.82 -3.49
CA GLU A 144 7.14 -15.33 -2.72
C GLU A 144 8.48 -15.00 -3.40
N GLY A 145 9.48 -14.62 -2.60
CA GLY A 145 10.81 -14.27 -3.10
C GLY A 145 10.89 -12.90 -3.79
N ALA A 146 9.81 -12.12 -3.80
CA ALA A 146 9.82 -10.75 -4.32
C ALA A 146 10.83 -9.87 -3.56
N GLN A 147 11.53 -9.02 -4.30
CA GLN A 147 12.48 -8.06 -3.75
C GLN A 147 11.89 -6.65 -3.82
N VAL A 148 12.08 -5.88 -2.75
CA VAL A 148 11.70 -4.47 -2.72
C VAL A 148 12.63 -3.68 -3.63
N VAL A 149 12.06 -3.05 -4.66
CA VAL A 149 12.76 -2.19 -5.62
C VAL A 149 12.03 -0.86 -5.67
N LEU A 150 12.66 0.20 -5.17
CA LEU A 150 12.01 1.51 -5.08
C LEU A 150 11.96 2.22 -6.43
N ASP A 151 10.88 2.96 -6.69
CA ASP A 151 10.95 4.11 -7.60
C ASP A 151 11.74 5.23 -6.91
N GLU A 152 12.96 5.48 -7.40
CA GLU A 152 13.87 6.50 -6.86
C GLU A 152 13.34 7.93 -6.96
N ASN A 153 12.34 8.19 -7.82
CA ASN A 153 11.71 9.50 -7.91
C ASN A 153 10.75 9.75 -6.74
N GLU A 154 10.12 8.71 -6.22
CA GLU A 154 9.09 8.84 -5.17
C GLU A 154 9.62 8.46 -3.79
N HIS A 155 10.54 7.50 -3.73
CA HIS A 155 11.02 6.91 -2.49
C HIS A 155 12.54 6.75 -2.47
N GLN A 156 13.14 6.97 -1.30
CA GLN A 156 14.60 6.99 -1.14
C GLN A 156 15.16 5.92 -0.18
N ALA A 157 14.29 5.30 0.62
CA ALA A 157 14.68 4.23 1.54
C ALA A 157 13.47 3.36 1.90
N TRP A 158 13.72 2.14 2.36
CA TRP A 158 12.69 1.26 2.91
C TRP A 158 13.17 0.53 4.17
N VAL A 159 12.23 0.07 5.00
CA VAL A 159 12.49 -0.80 6.15
C VAL A 159 11.36 -1.82 6.32
N TRP A 160 11.69 -2.94 6.95
CA TRP A 160 10.71 -3.81 7.60
C TRP A 160 10.66 -3.46 9.08
N ALA A 161 9.58 -2.85 9.55
CA ALA A 161 9.43 -2.38 10.92
C ALA A 161 8.47 -3.28 11.73
N GLY A 162 8.86 -3.68 12.92
CA GLY A 162 7.98 -4.36 13.87
C GLY A 162 6.98 -3.41 14.53
N GLU A 163 5.98 -3.95 15.24
CA GLU A 163 4.92 -3.16 15.86
C GLU A 163 5.45 -2.11 16.85
N GLU A 164 6.40 -2.50 17.70
CA GLU A 164 6.99 -1.56 18.68
C GLU A 164 7.87 -0.51 18.00
N GLU A 165 8.57 -0.84 16.90
CA GLU A 165 9.34 0.14 16.13
C GLU A 165 8.41 1.18 15.48
N VAL A 166 7.24 0.75 14.98
CA VAL A 166 6.18 1.64 14.51
C VAL A 166 5.60 2.47 15.66
N ARG A 167 5.39 1.87 16.84
CA ARG A 167 4.87 2.57 18.01
C ARG A 167 5.82 3.65 18.49
N GLU A 168 7.13 3.41 18.46
CA GLU A 168 8.16 4.33 18.92
C GLU A 168 8.67 5.27 17.82
N GLU A 169 8.26 5.03 16.56
CA GLU A 169 8.77 5.68 15.35
C GLU A 169 10.32 5.63 15.28
N ARG A 170 10.88 4.49 15.70
CA ARG A 170 12.32 4.24 15.82
C ARG A 170 12.66 2.76 15.65
N MET A 171 13.63 2.47 14.79
CA MET A 171 14.20 1.15 14.58
C MET A 171 15.14 0.75 15.73
N ARG A 172 15.37 -0.55 15.93
CA ARG A 172 16.31 -1.08 16.94
C ARG A 172 17.74 -0.57 16.81
N ASP A 173 18.18 -0.24 15.60
CA ASP A 173 19.51 0.32 15.32
C ASP A 173 19.60 1.84 15.63
N GLY A 174 18.52 2.44 16.10
CA GLY A 174 18.43 3.85 16.46
C GLY A 174 17.90 4.76 15.34
N LYS A 175 17.75 4.25 14.10
CA LYS A 175 17.21 5.02 12.98
C LYS A 175 15.78 5.48 13.28
N GLY A 176 15.52 6.79 13.16
CA GLY A 176 14.17 7.34 13.26
C GLY A 176 13.34 7.02 12.02
N ILE A 177 12.09 6.62 12.21
CA ILE A 177 11.12 6.35 11.14
C ILE A 177 9.85 7.20 11.35
N ALA A 178 10.05 8.52 11.45
CA ALA A 178 8.97 9.48 11.67
C ALA A 178 7.89 9.34 10.60
N LEU A 179 6.65 9.06 11.04
CA LEU A 179 5.56 8.72 10.13
C LEU A 179 4.89 9.96 9.53
N THR A 180 4.22 9.79 8.40
CA THR A 180 3.48 10.86 7.70
C THR A 180 2.35 11.48 8.54
N GLY A 181 1.89 10.81 9.60
CA GLY A 181 1.02 11.40 10.61
C GLY A 181 0.33 10.37 11.48
N MET A 182 -0.51 10.87 12.40
CA MET A 182 -1.26 10.00 13.33
C MET A 182 -2.15 8.99 12.62
N MET A 183 -2.78 9.37 11.50
CA MET A 183 -3.61 8.48 10.70
C MET A 183 -2.83 7.25 10.19
N MET A 184 -1.64 7.47 9.60
CA MET A 184 -0.78 6.38 9.11
C MET A 184 -0.35 5.48 10.26
N ARG A 185 0.06 6.06 11.39
CA ARG A 185 0.41 5.32 12.61
C ARG A 185 -0.75 4.46 13.12
N SER A 186 -1.95 5.01 13.18
CA SER A 186 -3.15 4.28 13.62
C SER A 186 -3.46 3.10 12.71
N LYS A 187 -3.39 3.27 11.38
CA LYS A 187 -3.57 2.16 10.43
C LYS A 187 -2.50 1.09 10.57
N LEU A 188 -1.23 1.46 10.71
CA LEU A 188 -0.15 0.49 10.91
C LEU A 188 -0.38 -0.36 12.17
N LEU A 189 -0.67 0.29 13.30
CA LEU A 189 -0.98 -0.40 14.56
C LEU A 189 -2.25 -1.26 14.47
N GLU A 190 -3.25 -0.79 13.73
CA GLU A 190 -4.47 -1.57 13.46
C GLU A 190 -4.18 -2.82 12.62
N ALA A 191 -3.32 -2.72 11.60
CA ALA A 191 -2.90 -3.88 10.81
C ALA A 191 -2.22 -4.95 11.68
N PHE A 192 -1.33 -4.55 12.60
CA PHE A 192 -0.76 -5.47 13.59
C PHE A 192 -1.82 -6.11 14.49
N ARG A 193 -2.77 -5.31 14.99
CA ARG A 193 -3.87 -5.78 15.84
C ARG A 193 -4.74 -6.81 15.12
N LEU A 194 -5.12 -6.55 13.87
CA LEU A 194 -5.93 -7.44 13.05
C LEU A 194 -5.21 -8.78 12.79
N ARG A 195 -3.90 -8.75 12.54
CA ARG A 195 -3.09 -9.96 12.38
C ARG A 195 -3.02 -10.77 13.67
N ARG A 196 -2.89 -10.13 14.84
CA ARG A 196 -2.98 -10.82 16.14
C ARG A 196 -4.33 -11.50 16.34
N GLU A 197 -5.43 -10.82 16.03
CA GLU A 197 -6.78 -11.39 16.16
C GLU A 197 -7.00 -12.57 15.21
N ALA A 198 -6.32 -12.58 14.05
CA ALA A 198 -6.34 -13.68 13.10
C ALA A 198 -5.39 -14.84 13.47
N GLY A 199 -4.60 -14.73 14.56
CA GLY A 199 -3.61 -15.73 14.93
C GLY A 199 -2.36 -15.75 14.04
N GLU A 200 -2.08 -14.66 13.33
CA GLU A 200 -0.98 -14.52 12.35
C GLU A 200 0.26 -13.83 12.94
N SER A 201 0.25 -13.54 14.23
CA SER A 201 1.42 -13.04 14.97
C SER A 201 2.39 -14.18 15.24
N VAL A 202 3.59 -14.08 14.65
CA VAL A 202 4.80 -14.79 15.09
C VAL A 202 5.54 -13.90 16.07
#